data_AF-A0AAV7GMU7-F1
#
_entry.id   AF-A0AAV7GMU7-F1
#
_cell.length_a   1.000
_cell.length_b   1.000
_cell.length_c   1.000
_cell.angle_alpha   90.00
_cell.angle_beta   90.00
_cell.angle_gamma   90.00
#
_symmetry.space_group_name_H-M   'P 1'
#
loop_
_entity.id
_entity.type
_entity.pdbx_description
1 polymer ?
#
loop_
_entity_poly.entity_id
_entity_poly.type
_entity_poly.pdbx_seq_one_letter_code
_entity_poly.pdbx_strand_id
1 'polypeptide(L)'
;MIQNCLCHDIKNEKSTSVIESILYGLEISVSNPYGLTEKVQYVNPVWGAEGFDPFVPGGITSHHIAAGTLGILVGLLHRSVRPPQRLYKGLRMGNIETVLSSSIVDVLFFFATFIIVGTM
;
A
#
# COMPACT_ATOMS: atom_id res chain seq x y z
N MET A 1 3.96 42.23 -12.72
CA MET A 1 2.88 41.77 -11.82
C MET A 1 2.17 40.52 -12.39
N ILE A 2 2.87 39.59 -13.05
CA ILE A 2 2.23 38.41 -13.70
C ILE A 2 2.91 37.08 -13.26
N GLN A 3 4.11 37.11 -12.68
CA GLN A 3 4.83 35.91 -12.23
C GLN A 3 4.28 35.27 -10.94
N ASN A 4 3.46 35.99 -10.16
CA ASN A 4 3.03 35.53 -8.83
C ASN A 4 1.72 34.73 -8.80
N CYS A 5 0.94 34.69 -9.91
CA CYS A 5 -0.27 33.87 -9.97
C CYS A 5 0.03 32.42 -10.39
N LEU A 6 1.03 32.19 -11.25
CA LEU A 6 1.34 30.86 -11.78
C LEU A 6 1.95 29.90 -10.74
N CYS A 7 2.60 30.42 -9.69
CA CYS A 7 3.25 29.60 -8.66
C CYS A 7 2.25 29.10 -7.59
N HIS A 8 1.10 29.76 -7.44
CA HIS A 8 0.05 29.35 -6.50
C HIS A 8 -0.82 28.24 -7.11
N ASP A 9 -1.04 28.25 -8.43
CA ASP A 9 -1.80 27.20 -9.12
C ASP A 9 -1.05 25.86 -9.17
N ILE A 10 0.27 25.85 -9.38
CA ILE A 10 1.05 24.60 -9.46
C ILE A 10 1.10 23.87 -8.09
N LYS A 11 1.05 24.61 -6.97
CA LYS A 11 0.93 24.01 -5.63
C LYS A 11 -0.46 23.44 -5.39
N ASN A 12 -1.49 24.07 -5.95
CA ASN A 12 -2.86 23.58 -5.85
C ASN A 12 -3.08 22.36 -6.75
N GLU A 13 -2.54 22.35 -7.96
CA GLU A 13 -2.60 21.23 -8.92
C GLU A 13 -1.92 19.95 -8.39
N LYS A 14 -0.80 20.12 -7.66
CA LYS A 14 -0.09 19.00 -7.02
C LYS A 14 -0.75 18.53 -5.73
N SER A 15 -1.55 19.39 -5.09
CA SER A 15 -2.36 19.02 -3.93
C SER A 15 -3.70 18.41 -4.34
N THR A 16 -4.29 18.85 -5.45
CA THR A 16 -5.45 18.22 -6.06
C THR A 16 -5.09 16.88 -6.67
N SER A 17 -3.89 16.66 -7.23
CA SER A 17 -3.53 15.32 -7.71
C SER A 17 -3.42 14.27 -6.60
N VAL A 18 -2.96 14.64 -5.40
CA VAL A 18 -2.95 13.75 -4.22
C VAL A 18 -4.35 13.52 -3.68
N ILE A 19 -5.21 14.54 -3.65
CA ILE A 19 -6.59 14.41 -3.17
C ILE A 19 -7.48 13.68 -4.20
N GLU A 20 -7.27 13.90 -5.50
CA GLU A 20 -7.94 13.21 -6.61
C GLU A 20 -7.51 11.75 -6.69
N SER A 21 -6.26 11.38 -6.40
CA SER A 21 -5.88 9.96 -6.29
C SER A 21 -6.41 9.28 -5.01
N ILE A 22 -6.84 10.06 -4.01
CA ILE A 22 -7.56 9.56 -2.83
C ILE A 22 -9.07 9.44 -3.12
N LEU A 23 -9.63 10.31 -3.98
CA LEU A 23 -11.07 10.43 -4.28
C LEU A 23 -11.49 9.60 -5.51
N TYR A 24 -10.63 9.59 -6.52
CA TYR A 24 -10.69 8.85 -7.78
C TYR A 24 -9.59 7.79 -7.88
N GLY A 25 -9.07 7.28 -6.75
CA GLY A 25 -8.37 6.01 -6.51
C GLY A 25 -7.51 5.35 -7.62
N LEU A 26 -7.21 4.07 -7.43
CA LEU A 26 -6.16 3.39 -8.19
C LEU A 26 -6.61 3.11 -9.64
N GLU A 27 -5.90 3.68 -10.62
CA GLU A 27 -6.04 3.28 -12.02
C GLU A 27 -5.40 1.90 -12.20
N ILE A 28 -6.22 0.90 -12.52
CA ILE A 28 -5.77 -0.48 -12.72
C ILE A 28 -6.32 -1.02 -14.04
N SER A 29 -5.58 -1.95 -14.65
CA SER A 29 -6.06 -2.68 -15.81
C SER A 29 -7.15 -3.66 -15.37
N VAL A 30 -8.34 -3.53 -15.95
CA VAL A 30 -9.49 -4.41 -15.68
C VAL A 30 -9.94 -5.02 -16.99
N SER A 31 -10.14 -6.34 -16.98
CA SER A 31 -10.69 -7.11 -18.09
C SER A 31 -12.13 -7.53 -17.80
N ASN A 32 -12.90 -7.78 -18.86
CA ASN A 32 -14.18 -8.48 -18.71
C ASN A 32 -13.93 -9.96 -18.32
N PRO A 33 -14.95 -10.70 -17.83
CA PRO A 33 -14.78 -12.10 -17.41
C PRO A 33 -14.28 -13.06 -18.50
N TYR A 34 -14.41 -12.66 -19.77
CA TYR A 34 -13.96 -13.43 -20.92
C TYR A 34 -12.59 -12.96 -21.46
N GLY A 35 -11.95 -11.97 -20.83
CA GLY A 35 -10.67 -11.40 -21.27
C GLY A 35 -10.71 -10.66 -22.62
N LEU A 36 -11.90 -10.32 -23.14
CA LEU A 36 -12.03 -9.78 -24.51
C LEU A 36 -11.92 -8.25 -24.58
N THR A 37 -11.99 -7.57 -23.44
CA THR A 37 -11.94 -6.12 -23.37
C THR A 37 -11.13 -5.74 -22.15
N GLU A 38 -9.86 -5.40 -22.37
CA GLU A 38 -8.97 -4.84 -21.37
C GLU A 38 -8.99 -3.33 -21.48
N LYS A 39 -9.10 -2.65 -20.34
CA LYS A 39 -8.96 -1.20 -20.27
C LYS A 39 -8.36 -0.80 -18.92
N VAL A 40 -7.51 0.22 -18.96
CA VAL A 40 -7.11 0.93 -17.74
C VAL A 40 -8.30 1.79 -17.34
N GLN A 41 -8.81 1.57 -16.15
CA GLN A 41 -9.92 2.36 -15.62
C GLN A 41 -9.70 2.66 -14.16
N TYR A 42 -10.36 3.72 -13.70
CA TYR A 42 -10.48 3.93 -12.29
C TYR A 42 -11.42 2.89 -11.65
N VAL A 43 -11.03 2.38 -10.48
CA VAL A 43 -11.80 1.42 -9.69
C VAL A 43 -12.10 1.99 -8.30
N ASN A 44 -13.37 2.27 -8.05
CA ASN A 44 -13.86 2.69 -6.74
C ASN A 44 -13.54 1.62 -5.68
N PRO A 45 -13.08 2.03 -4.48
CA PRO A 45 -12.80 1.11 -3.39
C PRO A 45 -14.08 0.47 -2.89
N VAL A 46 -13.97 -0.80 -2.50
CA VAL A 46 -15.07 -1.55 -1.90
C VAL A 46 -14.72 -1.92 -0.46
N TRP A 47 -15.61 -1.54 0.46
CA TRP A 47 -15.39 -1.66 1.91
C TRP A 47 -16.20 -2.79 2.56
N GLY A 48 -17.12 -3.41 1.82
CA GLY A 48 -17.87 -4.57 2.29
C GLY A 48 -17.07 -5.86 2.25
N ALA A 49 -17.72 -6.98 2.60
CA ALA A 49 -17.08 -8.30 2.61
C ALA A 49 -16.63 -8.75 1.20
N GLU A 50 -17.32 -8.26 0.17
CA GLU A 50 -16.98 -8.46 -1.23
C GLU A 50 -15.61 -7.88 -1.63
N GLY A 51 -15.03 -6.97 -0.82
CA GLY A 51 -13.66 -6.49 -1.02
C GLY A 51 -12.58 -7.54 -0.75
N PHE A 52 -12.92 -8.67 -0.13
CA PHE A 52 -12.02 -9.81 0.05
C PHE A 52 -12.11 -10.84 -1.07
N ASP A 53 -13.03 -10.67 -2.03
CA ASP A 53 -13.10 -11.51 -3.23
C ASP A 53 -11.94 -11.14 -4.17
N PRO A 54 -11.03 -12.07 -4.51
CA PRO A 54 -9.89 -11.79 -5.37
C PRO A 54 -10.28 -11.39 -6.80
N PHE A 55 -11.51 -11.63 -7.23
CA PHE A 55 -12.00 -11.25 -8.55
C PHE A 55 -12.68 -9.87 -8.58
N VAL A 56 -12.84 -9.22 -7.42
CA VAL A 56 -13.39 -7.87 -7.32
C VAL A 56 -12.24 -6.87 -7.21
N PRO A 57 -11.92 -6.11 -8.28
CA PRO A 57 -10.76 -5.21 -8.30
C PRO A 57 -10.85 -4.08 -7.27
N GLY A 58 -12.06 -3.72 -6.82
CA GLY A 58 -12.27 -2.70 -5.79
C GLY A 58 -11.69 -3.06 -4.42
N GLY A 59 -11.46 -4.35 -4.15
CA GLY A 59 -10.76 -4.82 -2.96
C GLY A 59 -9.27 -4.44 -2.93
N ILE A 60 -8.64 -4.37 -4.11
CA ILE A 60 -7.24 -3.96 -4.24
C ILE A 60 -7.09 -2.50 -3.81
N THR A 61 -7.97 -1.62 -4.31
CA THR A 61 -7.97 -0.21 -3.96
C THR A 61 -8.21 0.01 -2.46
N SER A 62 -9.21 -0.65 -1.87
CA SER A 62 -9.49 -0.50 -0.43
C SER A 62 -8.37 -1.06 0.44
N HIS A 63 -7.76 -2.19 0.04
CA HIS A 63 -6.61 -2.77 0.73
C HIS A 63 -5.41 -1.80 0.76
N HIS A 64 -5.07 -1.16 -0.36
CA HIS A 64 -3.96 -0.19 -0.41
C HIS A 64 -4.21 1.03 0.49
N ILE A 65 -5.43 1.56 0.49
CA ILE A 65 -5.80 2.70 1.34
C ILE A 65 -5.69 2.33 2.82
N ALA A 66 -6.25 1.17 3.21
CA ALA A 66 -6.23 0.69 4.58
C ALA A 66 -4.80 0.35 5.06
N ALA A 67 -4.07 -0.45 4.28
CA ALA A 67 -2.70 -0.86 4.59
C ALA A 67 -1.74 0.34 4.62
N GLY A 68 -1.89 1.30 3.70
CA GLY A 68 -1.10 2.52 3.69
C GLY A 68 -1.32 3.38 4.94
N THR A 69 -2.58 3.59 5.33
CA THR A 69 -2.92 4.35 6.55
C THR A 69 -2.36 3.68 7.80
N LEU A 70 -2.52 2.35 7.92
CA LEU A 70 -1.96 1.59 9.04
C LEU A 70 -0.43 1.59 9.04
N GLY A 71 0.21 1.50 7.87
CA GLY A 71 1.66 1.54 7.73
C GLY A 71 2.27 2.83 8.25
N ILE A 72 1.64 3.98 7.96
CA ILE A 72 2.05 5.29 8.51
C ILE A 72 1.90 5.31 10.04
N LEU A 73 0.77 4.84 10.57
CA LEU A 73 0.52 4.83 12.01
C LEU A 73 1.51 3.94 12.75
N VAL A 74 1.78 2.73 12.24
CA VAL A 74 2.76 1.79 12.81
C VAL A 74 4.19 2.32 12.67
N GLY A 75 4.53 2.95 11.54
CA GLY A 75 5.82 3.60 11.34
C GLY A 75 6.07 4.71 12.36
N LEU A 76 5.07 5.55 12.62
CA LEU A 76 5.13 6.56 13.69
C LEU A 76 5.27 5.91 15.07
N LEU A 77 4.50 4.87 15.36
CA LEU A 77 4.59 4.13 16.62
C LEU A 77 6.01 3.57 16.85
N HIS A 78 6.61 2.94 15.84
CA HIS A 78 7.95 2.36 15.92
C HIS A 78 9.04 3.42 16.07
N ARG A 79 8.78 4.66 15.64
CA ARG A 79 9.66 5.81 15.86
C ARG A 79 9.52 6.40 17.26
N SER A 80 8.31 6.44 17.79
CA SER A 80 8.01 7.07 19.08
C SER A 80 8.30 6.17 20.29
N VAL A 81 8.29 4.84 20.13
CA VAL A 81 8.40 3.88 21.23
C VAL A 81 9.69 3.07 21.12
N ARG A 82 10.45 2.96 22.22
CA ARG A 82 11.62 2.06 22.26
C ARG A 82 11.22 0.61 22.57
N PRO A 83 11.94 -0.39 22.03
CA PRO A 83 11.66 -1.79 22.31
C PRO A 83 11.82 -2.12 23.80
N PRO A 84 10.94 -2.95 24.38
CA PRO A 84 11.08 -3.39 25.77
C PRO A 84 12.25 -4.36 25.92
N GLN A 85 12.91 -4.33 27.07
CA GLN A 85 14.19 -5.01 27.33
C GLN A 85 14.14 -6.54 27.10
N ARG A 86 12.99 -7.17 27.34
CA ARG A 86 12.80 -8.62 27.11
C ARG A 86 12.87 -8.98 25.63
N LEU A 87 12.21 -8.21 24.77
CA LEU A 87 12.20 -8.42 23.32
C LEU A 87 13.57 -8.10 22.72
N TYR A 88 14.21 -7.02 23.16
CA TYR A 88 15.53 -6.64 22.67
C TYR A 88 16.58 -7.74 22.88
N LYS A 89 16.58 -8.36 24.08
CA LYS A 89 17.47 -9.48 24.39
C LYS A 89 17.03 -10.79 23.73
N GLY A 90 15.72 -11.10 23.75
CA GLY A 90 15.17 -12.34 23.22
C GLY A 90 15.36 -12.49 21.71
N LEU A 91 15.13 -11.41 20.96
CA LEU A 91 15.28 -11.38 19.50
C LEU A 91 16.69 -10.98 19.05
N ARG A 92 17.62 -10.73 19.98
CA ARG A 92 18.99 -10.27 19.70
C ARG A 92 19.03 -9.06 18.76
N MET A 93 18.19 -8.06 19.02
CA MET A 93 17.92 -6.94 18.12
C MET A 93 19.12 -5.99 17.87
N GLY A 94 20.23 -6.18 18.61
CA GLY A 94 21.51 -5.52 18.33
C GLY A 94 22.37 -6.21 17.26
N ASN A 95 21.96 -7.37 16.74
CA ASN A 95 22.63 -8.06 15.63
C ASN A 95 21.85 -7.88 14.32
N ILE A 96 22.52 -7.40 13.27
CA ILE A 96 21.91 -7.18 11.96
C ILE A 96 21.47 -8.47 11.28
N GLU A 97 22.10 -9.60 11.61
CA GLU A 97 21.73 -10.91 11.05
C GLU A 97 20.29 -11.29 11.42
N THR A 98 19.77 -10.78 12.54
CA THR A 98 18.37 -11.05 12.95
C THR A 98 17.37 -10.34 12.03
N VAL A 99 17.69 -9.12 11.61
CA VAL A 99 16.91 -8.37 10.61
C VAL A 99 16.98 -9.07 9.26
N LEU A 100 18.19 -9.51 8.86
CA LEU A 100 18.37 -10.27 7.62
C LEU A 100 17.55 -11.57 7.66
N SER A 101 17.60 -12.31 8.76
CA SER A 101 16.87 -13.56 8.93
C SER A 101 15.35 -13.36 8.86
N SER A 102 14.80 -12.36 9.56
CA SER A 102 13.36 -12.06 9.49
C SER A 102 12.92 -11.63 8.09
N SER A 103 13.73 -10.82 7.40
CA SER A 103 13.40 -10.34 6.05
C SER A 103 13.44 -11.46 5.00
N ILE A 104 14.34 -12.44 5.15
CA ILE A 104 14.37 -13.61 4.27
C ILE A 104 13.12 -14.47 4.48
N VAL A 105 12.68 -14.68 5.72
CA VAL A 105 11.44 -15.45 5.97
C VAL A 105 10.21 -14.77 5.35
N ASP A 106 10.10 -13.45 5.52
CA ASP A 106 8.98 -12.66 5.01
C ASP A 106 8.93 -12.62 3.47
N VAL A 107 10.06 -12.25 2.85
CA VAL A 107 10.15 -12.04 1.39
C VAL A 107 10.41 -13.34 0.62
N LEU A 108 11.45 -14.08 1.01
CA LEU A 108 11.97 -15.19 0.20
C LEU A 108 11.29 -16.52 0.51
N PHE A 109 10.99 -16.78 1.78
CA PHE A 109 10.78 -18.16 2.22
C PHE A 109 9.31 -18.58 2.36
N PHE A 110 8.34 -17.71 2.67
CA PHE A 110 6.98 -18.20 2.96
C PHE A 110 5.78 -17.30 2.65
N PHE A 111 5.90 -15.98 2.61
CA PHE A 111 4.69 -15.14 2.57
C PHE A 111 4.44 -14.52 1.20
N ALA A 112 5.21 -13.52 0.79
CA ALA A 112 4.90 -12.75 -0.43
C ALA A 112 5.03 -13.59 -1.72
N THR A 113 6.15 -14.30 -1.88
CA THR A 113 6.42 -15.10 -3.09
C THR A 113 5.42 -16.23 -3.28
N PHE A 114 5.08 -16.95 -2.21
CA PHE A 114 4.11 -18.04 -2.27
C PHE A 114 2.70 -17.54 -2.60
N ILE A 115 2.28 -16.42 -2.00
CA ILE A 115 0.98 -15.79 -2.31
C ILE A 115 0.94 -15.36 -3.77
N ILE A 116 1.97 -14.68 -4.28
CA ILE A 116 2.03 -14.23 -5.68
C ILE A 116 1.97 -15.42 -6.63
N VAL A 117 2.77 -16.47 -6.39
CA VAL A 117 2.75 -17.69 -7.22
C VAL A 117 1.39 -18.37 -7.19
N GLY A 118 0.70 -18.38 -6.04
CA GLY A 118 -0.65 -18.95 -5.93
C GLY A 118 -1.74 -18.14 -6.63
N THR A 119 -1.48 -16.86 -6.94
CA THR A 119 -2.42 -15.97 -7.66
C THR A 119 -2.16 -15.87 -9.16
N MET A 120 -1.04 -16.39 -9.66
CA MET A 120 -0.69 -16.47 -11.09
C MET A 120 -1.16 -17.80 -11.68
#